data_AF-A0A1J5LHX1-F1
#
_entry.id   AF-A0A1J5LHX1-F1
#
_cell.length_a   1.000
_cell.length_b   1.000
_cell.length_c   1.000
_cell.angle_alpha   90.00
_cell.angle_beta   90.00
_cell.angle_gamma   90.00
#
_symmetry.space_group_name_H-M   'P 1'
#
loop_
_entity.id
_entity.type
_entity.pdbx_description
1 polymer ?
#
loop_
_entity_poly.entity_id
_entity_poly.type
_entity_poly.pdbx_seq_one_letter_code
_entity_poly.pdbx_strand_id
1 'polypeptide(L)'
;MFLINIDYAGKLLVFFGMLCIVLSKICLCLKMANKRDFKFSELIPLAIIYGFILIIIFGLILNNLKEFFIPVLLYYIFSLITGLFVYLRKGVFSTRSFFTVLFGAVLYFIGENISAISLFTNKLSRDFYLLNYVGVIWGMYFVVIGIFFEKDSINKNLETEEYLM
;
A
#
# COMPACT_ATOMS: atom_id res chain seq x y z
N MET A 1 10.62 -24.36 3.19
CA MET A 1 11.00 -25.22 4.34
C MET A 1 11.67 -24.40 5.46
N PHE A 2 11.05 -23.33 5.99
CA PHE A 2 11.61 -22.58 7.14
C PHE A 2 10.58 -21.94 8.08
N LEU A 3 9.29 -21.94 7.75
CA LEU A 3 8.22 -21.77 8.76
C LEU A 3 8.20 -22.87 9.83
N ILE A 4 9.09 -23.87 9.74
CA ILE A 4 9.32 -24.90 10.76
C ILE A 4 10.30 -24.40 11.85
N ASN A 5 11.06 -23.32 11.63
CA ASN A 5 12.11 -22.85 12.56
C ASN A 5 11.83 -21.46 13.19
N ILE A 6 10.67 -20.87 12.92
CA ILE A 6 10.18 -19.73 13.70
C ILE A 6 9.42 -20.32 14.88
N ASP A 7 9.88 -19.99 16.09
CA ASP A 7 9.19 -20.34 17.33
C ASP A 7 7.72 -19.88 17.27
N TYR A 8 6.84 -20.53 18.03
CA TYR A 8 5.41 -20.22 18.05
C TYR A 8 5.16 -18.73 18.28
N ALA A 9 5.97 -18.09 19.13
CA ALA A 9 5.95 -16.65 19.37
C ALA A 9 6.21 -15.81 18.11
N GLY A 10 7.17 -16.20 17.26
CA GLY A 10 7.49 -15.47 16.04
C GLY A 10 6.41 -15.60 14.96
N LYS A 11 5.75 -16.76 14.86
CA LYS A 11 4.58 -16.92 13.98
C LYS A 11 3.43 -16.01 14.40
N LEU A 12 3.19 -15.92 15.71
CA LEU A 12 2.14 -15.08 16.29
C LEU A 12 2.43 -13.59 16.04
N LEU A 13 3.69 -13.16 16.18
CA LEU A 13 4.12 -11.80 15.86
C LEU A 13 3.89 -11.45 14.39
N VAL A 14 4.25 -12.35 13.46
CA VAL A 14 4.02 -12.14 12.01
C VAL A 14 2.52 -12.03 11.72
N PHE A 15 1.71 -12.89 12.33
CA PHE A 15 0.26 -12.86 12.15
C PHE A 15 -0.35 -11.54 12.66
N PHE A 16 0.02 -11.11 13.86
CA PHE A 16 -0.44 -9.84 14.44
C PHE A 16 0.04 -8.63 13.61
N GLY A 17 1.29 -8.66 13.15
CA GLY A 17 1.85 -7.64 12.27
C GLY A 17 1.07 -7.50 10.96
N MET A 18 0.73 -8.62 10.31
CA MET A 18 -0.10 -8.61 9.10
C MET A 18 -1.48 -8.00 9.36
N LEU A 19 -2.12 -8.34 10.49
CA LEU A 19 -3.41 -7.74 10.87
C LEU A 19 -3.32 -6.23 11.08
N CYS A 20 -2.29 -5.75 11.77
CA CYS A 20 -2.05 -4.31 11.97
C CYS A 20 -1.85 -3.56 10.65
N ILE A 21 -1.14 -4.17 9.69
CA ILE A 21 -0.94 -3.55 8.36
C ILE A 21 -2.25 -3.51 7.58
N VAL A 22 -3.04 -4.59 7.61
CA VAL A 22 -4.38 -4.61 6.99
C VAL A 22 -5.28 -3.54 7.58
N LEU A 23 -5.34 -3.42 8.92
CA LEU A 23 -6.10 -2.37 9.60
C LEU A 23 -5.63 -0.97 9.19
N SER A 24 -4.33 -0.76 9.08
CA SER A 24 -3.75 0.51 8.62
C SER A 24 -4.18 0.85 7.19
N LYS A 25 -4.19 -0.14 6.28
CA LYS A 25 -4.70 0.03 4.90
C LYS A 25 -6.18 0.35 4.87
N ILE A 26 -7.00 -0.28 5.73
CA ILE A 26 -8.43 0.05 5.86
C ILE A 26 -8.61 1.52 6.26
N CYS A 27 -7.92 1.98 7.31
CA CYS A 27 -7.97 3.37 7.74
C CYS A 27 -7.56 4.34 6.62
N LEU A 28 -6.51 3.99 5.86
CA LEU A 28 -6.05 4.79 4.73
C LEU A 28 -7.09 4.85 3.61
N CYS A 29 -7.71 3.72 3.27
CA CYS A 29 -8.78 3.64 2.27
C CYS A 29 -9.98 4.48 2.70
N LEU A 30 -10.41 4.41 3.97
CA LEU A 30 -11.50 5.23 4.51
C LEU A 30 -11.17 6.73 4.43
N LYS A 31 -9.92 7.12 4.69
CA LYS A 31 -9.48 8.51 4.56
C LYS A 31 -9.47 9.00 3.11
N MET A 32 -9.17 8.12 2.16
CA MET A 32 -9.13 8.43 0.72
C MET A 32 -10.47 8.22 0.01
N ALA A 33 -11.44 7.59 0.67
CA ALA A 33 -12.76 7.33 0.13
C ALA A 33 -13.48 8.66 -0.10
N ASN A 34 -13.56 9.07 -1.36
CA ASN A 34 -14.28 10.27 -1.77
C ASN A 34 -15.69 9.90 -2.27
N LYS A 35 -16.67 10.81 -2.07
CA LYS A 35 -18.09 10.62 -2.44
C LYS A 35 -18.43 11.00 -3.89
N ARG A 36 -17.43 11.24 -4.75
CA ARG A 36 -17.68 11.55 -6.17
C ARG A 36 -17.94 10.28 -6.95
N ASP A 37 -18.84 10.37 -7.93
CA ASP A 37 -19.11 9.30 -8.89
C ASP A 37 -17.84 9.00 -9.71
N PHE A 38 -17.15 7.93 -9.34
CA PHE A 38 -15.99 7.46 -10.09
C PHE A 38 -16.43 6.54 -11.23
N LYS A 39 -15.81 6.72 -12.40
CA LYS A 39 -16.01 5.81 -13.52
C LYS A 39 -15.22 4.54 -13.27
N PHE A 40 -15.92 3.43 -13.05
CA PHE A 40 -15.31 2.11 -12.83
C PHE A 40 -14.31 1.73 -13.94
N SER A 41 -14.53 2.20 -15.17
CA SER A 41 -13.66 1.96 -16.33
C SER A 41 -12.23 2.49 -16.16
N GLU A 42 -12.03 3.53 -15.36
CA GLU A 42 -10.69 4.12 -15.14
C GLU A 42 -9.84 3.29 -14.16
N LEU A 43 -10.47 2.41 -13.37
CA LEU A 43 -9.82 1.56 -12.37
C LEU A 43 -9.32 0.23 -12.96
N ILE A 44 -9.99 -0.27 -14.00
CA ILE A 44 -9.68 -1.54 -14.67
C ILE A 44 -8.20 -1.67 -15.07
N PRO A 45 -7.56 -0.71 -15.76
CA PRO A 45 -6.17 -0.86 -16.16
C PRO A 45 -5.22 -1.01 -14.97
N LEU A 46 -5.47 -0.28 -13.88
CA LEU A 46 -4.65 -0.39 -12.67
C LEU A 46 -4.86 -1.74 -11.98
N ALA A 47 -6.11 -2.21 -11.91
CA ALA A 47 -6.43 -3.52 -11.34
C ALA A 47 -5.76 -4.66 -12.12
N ILE A 48 -5.71 -4.58 -13.46
CA ILE A 48 -5.02 -5.57 -14.31
C ILE A 48 -3.52 -5.58 -14.04
N ILE A 49 -2.86 -4.42 -14.06
CA ILE A 49 -1.41 -4.30 -13.80
C ILE A 49 -1.09 -4.88 -12.42
N TYR A 50 -1.84 -4.45 -11.41
CA TYR A 50 -1.65 -4.89 -10.04
C TYR A 50 -1.90 -6.40 -9.89
N GLY A 51 -2.98 -6.92 -10.50
CA GLY A 51 -3.31 -8.34 -10.51
C GLY A 51 -2.21 -9.20 -11.16
N PHE A 52 -1.61 -8.73 -12.25
CA PHE A 52 -0.49 -9.43 -12.89
C PHE A 52 0.74 -9.50 -11.98
N ILE A 53 1.08 -8.39 -11.31
CA ILE A 53 2.17 -8.37 -10.32
C ILE A 53 1.87 -9.36 -9.19
N LEU A 54 0.64 -9.36 -8.66
CA LEU A 54 0.25 -10.30 -7.61
C LEU A 54 0.41 -11.75 -8.05
N ILE A 55 0.01 -12.12 -9.28
CA ILE A 55 0.15 -13.49 -9.79
C ILE A 55 1.62 -13.92 -9.78
N ILE A 56 2.52 -13.05 -10.23
CA ILE A 56 3.97 -13.33 -10.22
C ILE A 56 4.45 -13.55 -8.79
N ILE A 57 4.13 -12.62 -7.88
CA ILE A 57 4.59 -12.68 -6.50
C ILE A 57 4.03 -13.92 -5.80
N PHE A 58 2.71 -14.17 -5.93
CA PHE A 58 2.08 -15.38 -5.41
C PHE A 58 2.74 -16.64 -5.94
N GLY A 59 3.02 -16.73 -7.24
CA GLY A 59 3.73 -17.87 -7.83
C GLY A 59 5.11 -18.13 -7.19
N LEU A 60 5.82 -17.07 -6.78
CA LEU A 60 7.12 -17.19 -6.11
C LEU A 60 7.00 -17.67 -4.66
N ILE A 61 5.94 -17.29 -3.95
CA ILE A 61 5.80 -17.57 -2.51
C ILE A 61 4.87 -18.75 -2.21
N LEU A 62 3.96 -19.16 -3.11
CA LEU A 62 2.83 -20.09 -2.87
C LEU A 62 3.23 -21.36 -2.13
N ASN A 63 4.32 -21.99 -2.57
CA ASN A 63 4.83 -23.25 -2.02
C ASN A 63 5.29 -23.12 -0.55
N ASN A 64 5.50 -21.89 -0.07
CA ASN A 64 6.02 -21.60 1.26
C ASN A 64 5.01 -20.93 2.20
N LEU A 65 3.78 -20.56 1.76
CA LEU A 65 2.81 -19.88 2.64
C LEU A 65 2.29 -20.79 3.77
N LYS A 66 1.99 -22.07 3.47
CA LYS A 66 1.35 -23.00 4.41
C LYS A 66 0.14 -22.35 5.11
N GLU A 67 0.18 -22.24 6.45
CA GLU A 67 -0.85 -21.65 7.32
C GLU A 67 -1.10 -20.15 7.07
N PHE A 68 -0.15 -19.45 6.43
CA PHE A 68 -0.27 -18.01 6.14
C PHE A 68 -0.98 -17.70 4.81
N PHE A 69 -1.54 -18.71 4.14
CA PHE A 69 -2.24 -18.51 2.86
C PHE A 69 -3.35 -17.46 2.94
N ILE A 70 -4.29 -17.64 3.87
CA ILE A 70 -5.45 -16.76 4.02
C ILE A 70 -5.03 -15.34 4.46
N PRO A 71 -4.16 -15.16 5.48
CA PRO A 71 -3.68 -13.83 5.88
C PRO A 71 -3.00 -13.06 4.74
N VAL A 72 -2.14 -13.72 3.96
CA VAL A 72 -1.41 -13.09 2.86
C VAL A 72 -2.34 -12.74 1.70
N LEU A 73 -3.33 -13.59 1.40
CA LEU A 73 -4.35 -13.30 0.40
C LEU A 73 -5.16 -12.06 0.78
N LEU A 74 -5.64 -12.00 2.03
CA LEU A 74 -6.39 -10.85 2.53
C LEU A 74 -5.55 -9.56 2.46
N TYR A 75 -4.29 -9.66 2.88
CA TYR A 75 -3.34 -8.57 2.80
C TYR A 75 -3.18 -8.01 1.37
N TYR A 76 -3.04 -8.87 0.37
CA TYR A 76 -2.89 -8.44 -1.02
C TYR A 76 -4.17 -7.83 -1.60
N ILE A 77 -5.35 -8.32 -1.20
CA ILE A 77 -6.64 -7.70 -1.55
C ILE A 77 -6.69 -6.26 -1.04
N PHE A 78 -6.39 -6.02 0.25
CA PHE A 78 -6.39 -4.66 0.80
C PHE A 78 -5.34 -3.76 0.17
N SER A 79 -4.21 -4.34 -0.23
CA SER A 79 -3.17 -3.60 -0.93
C SER A 79 -3.61 -3.19 -2.35
N LEU A 80 -4.36 -4.04 -3.05
CA LEU A 80 -5.00 -3.69 -4.33
C LEU A 80 -6.00 -2.55 -4.13
N ILE A 81 -6.89 -2.68 -3.15
CA ILE A 81 -7.91 -1.67 -2.83
C ILE A 81 -7.24 -0.32 -2.53
N THR A 82 -6.15 -0.32 -1.74
CA THR A 82 -5.38 0.88 -1.43
C THR A 82 -4.82 1.53 -2.71
N GLY A 83 -4.23 0.73 -3.62
CA GLY A 83 -3.74 1.23 -4.90
C GLY A 83 -4.83 1.87 -5.76
N LEU A 84 -6.03 1.27 -5.78
CA LEU A 84 -7.19 1.83 -6.48
C LEU A 84 -7.61 3.18 -5.88
N PHE A 85 -7.69 3.30 -4.55
CA PHE A 85 -8.03 4.57 -3.89
C PHE A 85 -6.98 5.66 -4.13
N VAL A 86 -5.69 5.30 -4.17
CA VAL A 86 -4.63 6.25 -4.51
C VAL A 86 -4.81 6.76 -5.94
N TYR A 87 -5.14 5.88 -6.90
CA TYR A 87 -5.38 6.29 -8.27
C TYR A 87 -6.62 7.19 -8.42
N LEU A 88 -7.69 6.92 -7.65
CA LEU A 88 -8.90 7.75 -7.61
C LEU A 88 -8.67 9.19 -7.14
N ARG A 89 -7.52 9.49 -6.51
CA ARG A 89 -7.13 10.87 -6.18
C ARG A 89 -6.84 11.72 -7.42
N LYS A 90 -6.65 11.09 -8.60
CA LYS A 90 -6.36 11.78 -9.86
C LYS A 90 -7.52 12.68 -10.26
N GLY A 91 -7.23 13.96 -10.51
CA GLY A 91 -8.22 14.94 -10.97
C GLY A 91 -9.19 15.45 -9.90
N VAL A 92 -9.11 14.95 -8.66
CA VAL A 92 -9.89 15.46 -7.51
C VAL A 92 -9.04 16.39 -6.65
N PHE A 93 -7.78 16.02 -6.42
CA PHE A 93 -6.88 16.76 -5.55
C PHE A 93 -5.82 17.52 -6.35
N SER A 94 -5.12 18.43 -5.67
CA SER A 94 -4.00 19.16 -6.28
C SER A 94 -2.99 18.18 -6.89
N THR A 95 -2.48 18.51 -8.08
CA THR A 95 -1.54 17.67 -8.83
C THR A 95 -0.32 17.30 -7.98
N ARG A 96 0.15 18.24 -7.14
CA ARG A 96 1.24 18.01 -6.18
C ARG A 96 0.89 16.96 -5.13
N SER A 97 -0.27 17.06 -4.49
CA SER A 97 -0.74 16.06 -3.52
C SER A 97 -0.87 14.68 -4.17
N PHE A 98 -1.51 14.63 -5.34
CA PHE A 98 -1.70 13.39 -6.10
C PHE A 98 -0.38 12.67 -6.40
N PHE A 99 0.59 13.35 -7.00
CA PHE A 99 1.87 12.72 -7.35
C PHE A 99 2.68 12.30 -6.13
N THR A 100 2.60 13.06 -5.03
CA THR A 100 3.30 12.70 -3.78
C THR A 100 2.73 11.42 -3.17
N VAL A 101 1.40 11.30 -3.11
CA VAL A 101 0.74 10.07 -2.62
C VAL A 101 0.99 8.90 -3.56
N LEU A 102 0.89 9.09 -4.87
CA LEU A 102 1.14 8.04 -5.86
C LEU A 102 2.56 7.50 -5.76
N PHE A 103 3.56 8.39 -5.67
CA PHE A 103 4.95 8.01 -5.53
C PHE A 103 5.19 7.23 -4.22
N GLY A 104 4.66 7.72 -3.11
CA GLY A 104 4.73 7.03 -1.83
C GLY A 104 4.08 5.64 -1.87
N ALA A 105 2.91 5.52 -2.49
CA ALA A 105 2.19 4.25 -2.63
C ALA A 105 2.94 3.23 -3.49
N VAL A 106 3.58 3.67 -4.58
CA VAL A 106 4.42 2.79 -5.43
C VAL A 106 5.64 2.28 -4.66
N LEU A 107 6.36 3.17 -3.95
CA LEU A 107 7.49 2.77 -3.11
C LEU A 107 7.07 1.79 -2.02
N TYR A 108 5.96 2.09 -1.33
CA TYR A 108 5.40 1.24 -0.30
C TYR A 108 5.04 -0.14 -0.86
N PHE A 109 4.35 -0.20 -2.00
CA PHE A 109 3.97 -1.45 -2.65
C PHE A 109 5.18 -2.29 -3.09
N ILE A 110 6.22 -1.68 -3.69
CA ILE A 110 7.46 -2.39 -4.03
C ILE A 110 8.11 -2.95 -2.76
N GLY A 111 8.15 -2.13 -1.72
CA GLY A 111 8.67 -2.48 -0.40
C GLY A 111 8.01 -3.73 0.17
N GLU A 112 6.68 -3.72 0.21
CA GLU A 112 5.83 -4.80 0.68
C GLU A 112 6.04 -6.13 -0.06
N ASN A 113 6.14 -6.10 -1.40
CA ASN A 113 6.34 -7.32 -2.19
C ASN A 113 7.72 -7.94 -1.97
N ILE A 114 8.76 -7.11 -1.88
CA ILE A 114 10.11 -7.58 -1.54
C ILE A 114 10.14 -8.19 -0.14
N SER A 115 9.49 -7.53 0.84
CA SER A 115 9.33 -8.07 2.20
C SER A 115 8.64 -9.44 2.20
N ALA A 116 7.55 -9.61 1.45
CA ALA A 116 6.85 -10.89 1.33
C ALA A 116 7.74 -11.98 0.70
N ILE A 117 8.45 -11.68 -0.39
CA ILE A 117 9.41 -12.63 -0.98
C ILE A 117 10.50 -12.99 0.03
N SER A 118 11.07 -12.02 0.74
CA SER A 118 12.13 -12.26 1.72
C SER A 118 11.66 -13.18 2.84
N LEU A 119 10.45 -12.94 3.35
CA LEU A 119 9.86 -13.67 4.47
C LEU A 119 9.57 -15.14 4.11
N PHE A 120 9.05 -15.38 2.89
CA PHE A 120 8.63 -16.72 2.49
C PHE A 120 9.68 -17.50 1.70
N THR A 121 10.67 -16.86 1.08
CA THR A 121 11.69 -17.56 0.28
C THR A 121 13.08 -17.56 0.91
N ASN A 122 13.36 -16.66 1.86
CA ASN A 122 14.67 -16.48 2.50
C ASN A 122 15.85 -16.35 1.51
N LYS A 123 15.59 -15.84 0.30
CA LYS A 123 16.60 -15.70 -0.76
C LYS A 123 17.34 -14.35 -0.73
N LEU A 124 16.94 -13.44 0.14
CA LEU A 124 17.45 -12.07 0.18
C LEU A 124 18.43 -11.88 1.34
N SER A 125 19.49 -11.10 1.11
CA SER A 125 20.49 -10.80 2.14
C SER A 125 19.93 -9.89 3.24
N ARG A 126 20.54 -9.94 4.43
CA ARG A 126 20.16 -9.09 5.57
C ARG A 126 20.24 -7.60 5.23
N ASP A 127 21.24 -7.18 4.46
CA ASP A 127 21.41 -5.78 4.07
C ASP A 127 20.29 -5.30 3.13
N PHE A 128 19.85 -6.17 2.24
CA PHE A 128 18.71 -5.90 1.36
C PHE A 128 17.40 -5.77 2.14
N TYR A 129 17.26 -6.53 3.23
CA TYR A 129 16.10 -6.46 4.12
C TYR A 129 16.02 -5.12 4.88
N LEU A 130 17.16 -4.61 5.37
CA LEU A 130 17.21 -3.29 6.03
C LEU A 130 16.89 -2.16 5.05
N LEU A 131 17.47 -2.20 3.85
CA LEU A 131 17.20 -1.22 2.80
C LEU A 131 15.72 -1.21 2.40
N ASN A 132 15.09 -2.39 2.35
CA ASN A 132 13.67 -2.52 2.06
C ASN A 132 12.79 -1.84 3.12
N TYR A 133 13.07 -2.03 4.41
CA TYR A 133 12.33 -1.37 5.48
C TYR A 133 12.42 0.14 5.42
N VAL A 134 13.61 0.66 5.13
CA VAL A 134 13.80 2.09 4.92
C VAL A 134 12.88 2.56 3.79
N GLY A 135 12.86 1.86 2.64
CA GLY A 135 11.95 2.17 1.53
C GLY A 135 10.46 2.14 1.88
N VAL A 136 10.02 1.16 2.68
CA VAL A 136 8.64 1.07 3.18
C VAL A 136 8.27 2.27 4.04
N ILE A 137 9.15 2.66 4.97
CA ILE A 137 8.93 3.82 5.87
C ILE A 137 8.86 5.12 5.06
N TRP A 138 9.79 5.33 4.11
CA TRP A 138 9.76 6.48 3.22
C TRP A 138 8.49 6.51 2.36
N GLY A 139 8.05 5.35 1.85
CA GLY A 139 6.80 5.23 1.10
C GLY A 139 5.59 5.69 1.92
N MET A 140 5.46 5.20 3.16
CA MET A 140 4.40 5.65 4.08
C MET A 140 4.49 7.15 4.40
N TYR A 141 5.70 7.67 4.63
CA TYR A 141 5.92 9.09 4.89
C TYR A 141 5.43 9.98 3.74
N PHE A 142 5.73 9.62 2.49
CA PHE A 142 5.25 10.36 1.32
C PHE A 142 3.72 10.30 1.18
N VAL A 143 3.11 9.15 1.48
CA VAL A 143 1.64 9.03 1.50
C VAL A 143 1.03 10.02 2.49
N VAL A 144 1.57 10.08 3.72
CA VAL A 144 1.06 10.97 4.78
C VAL A 144 1.26 12.45 4.41
N ILE A 145 2.44 12.83 3.93
CA ILE A 145 2.70 14.22 3.50
C ILE A 145 1.82 14.61 2.31
N GLY A 146 1.64 13.70 1.36
CA GLY A 146 0.77 13.95 0.22
C GLY A 146 -0.68 14.22 0.65
N ILE A 147 -1.17 13.53 1.68
CA ILE A 147 -2.47 13.82 2.30
C ILE A 147 -2.45 15.17 3.04
N PHE A 148 -1.34 15.57 3.66
CA PHE A 148 -1.27 16.86 4.34
C PHE A 148 -1.34 18.05 3.36
N PHE A 149 -0.63 17.97 2.23
CA PHE A 149 -0.67 18.99 1.16
C PHE A 149 -2.05 19.16 0.52
N GLU A 150 -2.97 18.23 0.76
CA GLU A 150 -4.38 18.36 0.39
C GLU A 150 -5.05 19.53 1.14
N LYS A 151 -4.87 19.60 2.46
CA LYS A 151 -5.48 20.63 3.32
C LYS A 151 -5.03 22.03 2.93
N ASP A 152 -3.75 22.19 2.65
CA ASP A 152 -3.18 23.48 2.26
C ASP A 152 -3.80 24.00 0.96
N SER A 153 -4.10 23.11 0.02
CA SER A 153 -4.75 23.49 -1.25
C SER A 153 -6.23 23.87 -1.10
N ILE A 154 -6.96 23.23 -0.18
CA ILE A 154 -8.37 23.55 0.07
C ILE A 154 -8.48 24.93 0.74
N ASN A 155 -7.69 25.20 1.78
CA ASN A 155 -7.72 26.48 2.48
C ASN A 155 -7.36 27.65 1.56
N LYS A 156 -6.36 27.49 0.70
CA LYS A 156 -5.96 28.54 -0.24
C LYS A 156 -7.05 28.89 -1.27
N ASN A 157 -7.83 27.90 -1.72
CA ASN A 157 -8.94 28.14 -2.63
C ASN A 157 -10.09 28.88 -1.95
N LEU A 158 -10.40 28.55 -0.69
CA LEU A 158 -11.43 29.23 0.10
C LEU A 158 -11.08 30.70 0.38
N GLU A 159 -9.82 30.98 0.74
CA GLU A 159 -9.34 32.36 0.90
C GLU A 159 -9.46 33.15 -0.42
N THR A 160 -9.15 32.52 -1.55
CA THR A 160 -9.24 33.19 -2.86
C THR A 160 -10.68 33.50 -3.27
N GLU A 161 -11.65 32.65 -2.92
CA GLU A 161 -13.08 32.91 -3.15
C GLU A 161 -13.63 34.02 -2.24
N GLU A 162 -13.13 34.14 -1.01
CA GLU A 162 -13.53 35.20 -0.07
C GLU A 162 -13.02 36.59 -0.50
N TYR A 163 -11.85 36.67 -1.15
CA TYR A 163 -11.33 37.93 -1.74
C TYR A 163 -12.01 38.36 -3.05
N LEU A 164 -12.80 37.48 -3.67
CA LEU A 164 -13.51 37.74 -4.93
C LEU A 164 -14.99 38.09 -4.72
N MET A 165 -15.49 38.06 -3.48
CA MET A 165 -16.79 38.61 -3.06
C MET A 165 -16.65 40.03 -2.50
#